data_AF-A0A4Y7KKZ9-F1
#
_entry.id   AF-A0A4Y7KKZ9-F1
#
_cell.length_a   1.000
_cell.length_b   1.000
_cell.length_c   1.000
_cell.angle_alpha   90.00
_cell.angle_beta   90.00
_cell.angle_gamma   90.00
#
_symmetry.space_group_name_H-M   'P 1'
#
loop_
_entity.id
_entity.type
_entity.pdbx_description
1 polymer ?
#
loop_
_entity_poly.entity_id
_entity_poly.type
_entity_poly.pdbx_seq_one_letter_code
_entity_poly.pdbx_strand_id
1 'polypeptide(L)'
;MLAKILAGSFGAIQKGVFVSCAAGNSGPLSATLSNDAPWILIVGASTIDRTIKATAKLGIQYDGESLFQPSGFSSTFLPLIYAGAGGEPNSKFCGAGAFNKTNVKGKIVLCERGNGGGRVAKGVEVKNAGGAGMILMNQETDGFSVKADAHVLPATHLSFASGLKIKDYINSSSCPVATILFKGTCIGDSSAPAVTSSSSRGPSLVSPGILKPDILGPGVSILAAWPFSLDDDINCLNI
;
A
#
# COMPACT_ATOMS: atom_id res chain seq x y z
N MET A 1 -5.66 23.91 11.41
CA MET A 1 -6.72 22.88 11.43
C MET A 1 -6.95 22.29 12.83
N LEU A 2 -5.89 22.04 13.62
CA LEU A 2 -5.96 21.46 14.98
C LEU A 2 -6.86 22.22 15.97
N ALA A 3 -6.85 23.55 15.98
CA ALA A 3 -7.58 24.34 16.98
C ALA A 3 -9.11 24.10 17.00
N LYS A 4 -9.72 23.77 15.84
CA LYS A 4 -11.18 23.58 15.75
C LYS A 4 -11.62 22.22 16.32
N ILE A 5 -10.87 21.16 16.05
CA ILE A 5 -11.15 19.82 16.59
C ILE A 5 -11.00 19.82 18.12
N LEU A 6 -9.95 20.47 18.64
CA LEU A 6 -9.70 20.57 20.07
C LEU A 6 -10.81 21.33 20.80
N ALA A 7 -11.20 22.51 20.30
CA ALA A 7 -12.28 23.30 20.92
C ALA A 7 -13.63 22.58 20.85
N GLY A 8 -13.98 22.02 19.70
CA GLY A 8 -15.24 21.28 19.52
C GLY A 8 -15.32 20.03 20.40
N SER A 9 -14.24 19.25 20.46
CA SER A 9 -14.18 18.03 21.29
C SER A 9 -14.21 18.34 22.78
N PHE A 10 -13.59 19.43 23.22
CA PHE A 10 -13.67 19.87 24.61
C PHE A 10 -15.10 20.28 24.99
N GLY A 11 -15.79 21.02 24.12
CA GLY A 11 -17.20 21.35 24.34
C GLY A 11 -18.10 20.11 24.39
N ALA A 12 -17.85 19.12 23.53
CA ALA A 12 -18.57 17.85 23.52
C ALA A 12 -18.37 17.07 24.84
N ILE A 13 -17.13 16.90 25.30
CA ILE A 13 -16.85 16.13 26.52
C ILE A 13 -17.41 16.80 27.78
N GLN A 14 -17.43 18.14 27.84
CA GLN A 14 -18.08 18.89 28.92
C GLN A 14 -19.59 18.64 29.02
N LYS A 15 -20.21 18.15 27.94
CA LYS A 15 -21.62 17.75 27.88
C LYS A 15 -21.82 16.24 27.95
N GLY A 16 -20.78 15.49 28.30
CA GLY A 16 -20.83 14.02 28.39
C GLY A 16 -20.88 13.31 27.03
N VAL A 17 -20.53 14.00 25.94
CA VAL A 17 -20.47 13.42 24.61
C VAL A 17 -19.05 12.92 24.33
N PHE A 18 -18.92 11.63 24.07
CA PHE A 18 -17.66 10.97 23.75
C PHE A 18 -17.17 11.35 22.34
N VAL A 19 -15.85 11.50 22.16
CA VAL A 19 -15.23 11.84 20.88
C VAL A 19 -14.10 10.86 20.56
N SER A 20 -14.19 10.23 19.39
CA SER A 20 -13.14 9.40 18.80
C SER A 20 -12.53 10.09 17.58
N CYS A 21 -11.21 10.06 17.45
CA CYS A 21 -10.47 10.60 16.32
C CYS A 21 -9.40 9.60 15.87
N ALA A 22 -9.09 9.60 14.57
CA ALA A 22 -7.96 8.84 14.06
C ALA A 22 -6.62 9.51 14.46
N ALA A 23 -5.60 8.70 14.74
CA ALA A 23 -4.25 9.18 15.03
C ALA A 23 -3.63 9.98 13.86
N GLY A 24 -3.99 9.63 12.62
CA GLY A 24 -3.43 10.18 11.40
C GLY A 24 -2.70 9.13 10.57
N ASN A 25 -2.34 9.51 9.34
CA ASN A 25 -1.71 8.65 8.34
C ASN A 25 -0.28 9.09 7.98
N SER A 26 0.41 9.73 8.92
CA SER A 26 1.74 10.32 8.73
C SER A 26 2.87 9.52 9.39
N GLY A 27 2.59 8.29 9.83
CA GLY A 27 3.61 7.36 10.29
C GLY A 27 4.63 7.00 9.19
N PRO A 28 5.67 6.22 9.51
CA PRO A 28 5.88 5.47 10.75
C PRO A 28 6.74 6.19 11.78
N LEU A 29 7.24 7.39 11.48
CA LEU A 29 8.16 8.12 12.35
C LEU A 29 7.49 8.53 13.66
N SER A 30 8.31 8.70 14.69
CA SER A 30 7.90 9.19 16.01
C SER A 30 7.25 10.58 15.92
N ALA A 31 6.31 10.86 16.82
CA ALA A 31 5.63 12.15 16.98
C ALA A 31 4.93 12.65 15.69
N THR A 32 4.24 11.75 15.00
CA THR A 32 3.52 12.03 13.74
C THR A 32 2.00 12.07 13.90
N LEU A 33 1.50 11.80 15.10
CA LEU A 33 0.07 11.84 15.38
C LEU A 33 -0.47 13.27 15.52
N SER A 34 -1.78 13.40 15.35
CA SER A 34 -2.51 14.66 15.43
C SER A 34 -3.74 14.50 16.33
N ASN A 35 -4.34 15.61 16.75
CA ASN A 35 -5.53 15.64 17.61
C ASN A 35 -5.34 15.01 18.99
N ASP A 36 -4.13 15.08 19.54
CA ASP A 36 -3.66 14.40 20.75
C ASP A 36 -4.13 14.99 22.09
N ALA A 37 -5.30 15.63 22.09
CA ALA A 37 -5.89 16.13 23.34
C ALA A 37 -6.16 14.96 24.30
N PRO A 38 -5.94 15.16 25.62
CA PRO A 38 -6.20 14.14 26.63
C PRO A 38 -7.61 13.57 26.63
N TRP A 39 -8.62 14.40 26.31
CA TRP A 39 -10.05 14.05 26.34
C TRP A 39 -10.58 13.39 25.07
N ILE A 40 -9.75 13.19 24.05
CA ILE A 40 -10.13 12.54 22.79
C ILE A 40 -9.57 11.12 22.78
N LEU A 41 -10.40 10.12 22.42
CA LEU A 41 -9.88 8.79 22.10
C LEU A 41 -9.20 8.82 20.72
N ILE A 42 -7.91 8.52 20.70
CA ILE A 42 -7.07 8.50 19.51
C ILE A 42 -6.82 7.06 19.09
N VAL A 43 -7.35 6.70 17.93
CA VAL A 43 -7.31 5.33 17.39
C VAL A 43 -6.22 5.22 16.32
N GLY A 44 -5.26 4.33 16.54
CA GLY A 44 -4.29 3.91 15.54
C GLY A 44 -4.85 2.81 14.63
N ALA A 45 -4.25 2.65 13.44
CA ALA A 45 -4.70 1.67 12.45
C ALA A 45 -3.87 0.39 12.47
N SER A 46 -4.55 -0.74 12.40
CA SER A 46 -3.96 -2.08 12.31
C SER A 46 -4.57 -2.90 11.16
N THR A 47 -3.86 -3.95 10.75
CA THR A 47 -4.37 -4.96 9.82
C THR A 47 -5.38 -5.89 10.50
N ILE A 48 -6.14 -6.59 9.67
CA ILE A 48 -6.96 -7.74 10.05
C ILE A 48 -6.37 -9.00 9.40
N ASP A 49 -6.87 -10.17 9.79
CA ASP A 49 -6.43 -11.48 9.27
C ASP A 49 -6.89 -11.73 7.81
N ARG A 50 -7.68 -10.83 7.24
CA ARG A 50 -8.06 -10.83 5.82
C ARG A 50 -7.02 -10.11 4.96
N THR A 51 -6.60 -10.78 3.89
CA THR A 51 -5.72 -10.25 2.84
C THR A 51 -6.35 -10.41 1.46
N ILE A 52 -6.04 -9.50 0.54
CA ILE A 52 -6.52 -9.55 -0.86
C ILE A 52 -5.34 -9.98 -1.73
N LYS A 53 -5.09 -11.29 -1.73
CA LYS A 53 -3.77 -11.87 -2.03
C LYS A 53 -3.48 -11.89 -3.53
N ALA A 54 -2.37 -11.27 -3.91
CA ALA A 54 -1.77 -11.29 -5.24
C ALA A 54 -0.29 -11.64 -5.11
N THR A 55 0.09 -12.86 -5.46
CA THR A 55 1.44 -13.40 -5.21
C THR A 55 2.32 -13.19 -6.44
N ALA A 56 3.49 -12.56 -6.28
CA ALA A 56 4.53 -12.58 -7.32
C ALA A 56 5.22 -13.94 -7.32
N LYS A 57 5.22 -14.63 -8.47
CA LYS A 57 5.87 -15.93 -8.65
C LYS A 57 6.97 -15.81 -9.69
N LEU A 58 8.18 -16.21 -9.31
CA LEU A 58 9.35 -16.32 -10.19
C LEU A 58 9.91 -17.75 -10.12
N GLY A 59 10.96 -18.01 -9.34
CA GLY A 59 11.28 -19.36 -8.85
C GLY A 59 10.55 -19.69 -7.55
N ILE A 60 10.56 -18.73 -6.60
CA ILE A 60 9.81 -18.78 -5.35
C ILE A 60 8.64 -17.78 -5.37
N GLN A 61 7.77 -17.88 -4.38
CA GLN A 61 6.57 -17.05 -4.23
C GLN A 61 6.77 -15.97 -3.18
N TYR A 62 6.36 -14.75 -3.51
CA TYR A 62 6.29 -13.63 -2.58
C TYR A 62 4.85 -13.13 -2.52
N ASP A 63 4.26 -13.27 -1.34
CA ASP A 63 2.90 -12.81 -1.13
C ASP A 63 2.86 -11.27 -1.03
N GLY A 64 1.88 -10.71 -1.73
CA GLY A 64 1.53 -9.30 -1.73
C GLY A 64 0.03 -9.15 -1.88
N GLU A 65 -0.41 -7.92 -2.11
CA GLU A 65 -1.82 -7.59 -2.20
C GLU A 65 -2.17 -6.72 -3.41
N SER A 66 -3.38 -6.92 -3.95
CA SER A 66 -3.98 -6.12 -5.01
C SER A 66 -5.49 -6.32 -5.04
N LEU A 67 -6.25 -5.22 -5.15
CA LEU A 67 -7.70 -5.29 -5.39
C LEU A 67 -8.00 -5.62 -6.86
N PHE A 68 -7.13 -5.23 -7.79
CA PHE A 68 -7.30 -5.56 -9.20
C PHE A 68 -6.86 -7.01 -9.47
N GLN A 69 -7.84 -7.90 -9.65
CA GLN A 69 -7.65 -9.33 -9.87
C GLN A 69 -8.40 -9.82 -11.13
N PRO A 70 -7.89 -9.54 -12.34
CA PRO A 70 -8.56 -9.90 -13.58
C PRO A 70 -8.61 -11.41 -13.80
N SER A 71 -9.81 -11.94 -14.06
CA SER A 71 -10.04 -13.37 -14.32
C SER A 71 -9.33 -13.91 -15.58
N GLY A 72 -9.11 -13.04 -16.57
CA GLY A 72 -8.46 -13.40 -17.84
C GLY A 72 -6.93 -13.27 -17.86
N PHE A 73 -6.28 -12.97 -16.73
CA PHE A 73 -4.82 -12.84 -16.71
C PHE A 73 -4.14 -14.22 -16.73
N SER A 74 -3.48 -14.53 -17.85
CA SER A 74 -2.70 -15.77 -17.96
C SER A 74 -1.53 -15.74 -16.99
N SER A 75 -1.42 -16.74 -16.11
CA SER A 75 -0.28 -16.92 -15.20
C SER A 75 0.99 -17.42 -15.91
N THR A 76 1.16 -17.08 -17.20
CA THR A 76 2.38 -17.35 -17.96
C THR A 76 3.51 -16.48 -17.41
N PHE A 77 4.72 -17.04 -17.40
CA PHE A 77 5.91 -16.28 -17.05
C PHE A 77 6.26 -15.29 -18.16
N LEU A 78 6.38 -14.03 -17.79
CA LEU A 78 6.77 -12.92 -18.66
C LEU A 78 8.15 -12.40 -18.25
N PRO A 79 8.91 -11.78 -19.17
CA PRO A 79 10.16 -11.14 -18.81
C PRO A 79 9.94 -10.11 -17.70
N LEU A 80 10.79 -10.18 -16.68
CA LEU A 80 10.78 -9.28 -15.53
C LEU A 80 11.92 -8.27 -15.68
N ILE A 81 11.62 -6.98 -15.50
CA ILE A 81 12.64 -5.93 -15.53
C ILE A 81 12.51 -5.01 -14.33
N TYR A 82 13.63 -4.47 -13.87
CA TYR A 82 13.65 -3.43 -12.86
C TYR A 82 13.70 -2.05 -13.52
N ALA A 83 12.74 -1.18 -13.20
CA ALA A 83 12.64 0.13 -13.83
C ALA A 83 13.86 1.03 -13.57
N GLY A 84 14.60 0.79 -12.48
CA GLY A 84 15.82 1.53 -12.15
C GLY A 84 17.10 0.97 -12.78
N ALA A 85 17.03 -0.08 -13.60
CA ALA A 85 18.22 -0.71 -14.20
C ALA A 85 18.98 0.22 -15.17
N GLY A 86 18.30 1.21 -15.76
CA GLY A 86 18.89 2.17 -16.71
C GLY A 86 19.70 3.30 -16.07
N GLY A 87 19.89 3.33 -14.75
CA GLY A 87 20.72 4.32 -14.04
C GLY A 87 20.07 5.70 -13.85
N GLU A 88 18.93 5.98 -14.50
CA GLU A 88 18.17 7.22 -14.31
C GLU A 88 17.51 7.22 -12.91
N PRO A 89 17.85 8.17 -12.02
CA PRO A 89 17.46 8.12 -10.59
C PRO A 89 15.95 8.00 -10.35
N ASN A 90 15.15 8.58 -11.23
CA ASN A 90 13.69 8.63 -11.09
C ASN A 90 12.97 7.48 -11.79
N SER A 91 13.62 6.73 -12.68
CA SER A 91 12.96 5.65 -13.43
C SER A 91 12.55 4.50 -12.53
N LYS A 92 13.30 4.22 -11.45
CA LYS A 92 12.95 3.19 -10.46
C LYS A 92 11.56 3.35 -9.85
N PHE A 93 11.05 4.58 -9.80
CA PHE A 93 9.75 4.88 -9.25
C PHE A 93 8.61 4.66 -10.25
N CYS A 94 8.89 4.32 -11.52
CA CYS A 94 7.87 4.21 -12.57
C CYS A 94 6.98 5.46 -12.66
N GLY A 95 7.60 6.63 -12.50
CA GLY A 95 6.92 7.92 -12.65
C GLY A 95 6.85 8.36 -14.11
N ALA A 96 6.26 9.54 -14.32
CA ALA A 96 6.16 10.14 -15.65
C ALA A 96 7.53 10.18 -16.36
N GLY A 97 7.57 9.69 -17.60
CA GLY A 97 8.79 9.66 -18.42
C GLY A 97 9.81 8.58 -18.05
N ALA A 98 9.53 7.73 -17.06
CA ALA A 98 10.46 6.67 -16.61
C ALA A 98 10.86 5.69 -17.73
N PHE A 99 10.02 5.52 -18.75
CA PHE A 99 10.18 4.52 -19.81
C PHE A 99 10.55 5.11 -21.17
N ASN A 100 10.87 6.41 -21.27
CA ASN A 100 11.24 7.06 -22.54
C ASN A 100 12.46 6.42 -23.23
N LYS A 101 13.35 5.80 -22.45
CA LYS A 101 14.57 5.12 -22.92
C LYS A 101 14.55 3.61 -22.68
N THR A 102 13.45 3.04 -22.18
CA THR A 102 13.39 1.64 -21.74
C THR A 102 12.15 0.96 -22.29
N ASN A 103 12.35 -0.07 -23.12
CA ASN A 103 11.24 -0.85 -23.66
C ASN A 103 10.70 -1.86 -22.63
N VAL A 104 9.50 -1.58 -22.13
CA VAL A 104 8.77 -2.41 -21.16
C VAL A 104 7.60 -3.17 -21.78
N LYS A 105 7.40 -3.06 -23.11
CA LYS A 105 6.26 -3.66 -23.80
C LYS A 105 6.21 -5.17 -23.60
N GLY A 106 5.09 -5.67 -23.10
CA GLY A 106 4.87 -7.10 -22.84
C GLY A 106 5.60 -7.67 -21.62
N LYS A 107 6.21 -6.82 -20.77
CA LYS A 107 7.01 -7.24 -19.61
C LYS A 107 6.32 -6.92 -18.30
N ILE A 108 6.72 -7.62 -17.24
CA ILE A 108 6.41 -7.23 -15.86
C ILE A 108 7.49 -6.29 -15.35
N VAL A 109 7.09 -5.17 -14.76
CA VAL A 109 8.01 -4.13 -14.28
C VAL A 109 8.04 -4.11 -12.77
N LEU A 110 9.24 -4.27 -12.18
CA LEU A 110 9.49 -3.98 -10.77
C LEU A 110 9.70 -2.47 -10.58
N CYS A 111 8.82 -1.87 -9.77
CA CYS A 111 8.79 -0.46 -9.43
C CYS A 111 9.00 -0.26 -7.92
N GLU A 112 9.71 0.80 -7.53
CA GLU A 112 9.85 1.23 -6.13
C GLU A 112 8.72 2.19 -5.73
N ARG A 113 8.19 2.00 -4.51
CA ARG A 113 7.36 2.98 -3.82
C ARG A 113 8.20 4.24 -3.52
N GLY A 114 7.54 5.40 -3.51
CA GLY A 114 8.18 6.69 -3.19
C GLY A 114 8.04 7.74 -4.30
N ASN A 115 8.76 8.86 -4.12
CA ASN A 115 8.80 10.05 -4.98
C ASN A 115 7.45 10.79 -5.14
N GLY A 116 6.60 10.79 -4.12
CA GLY A 116 5.31 11.50 -4.12
C GLY A 116 4.22 10.95 -5.06
N GLY A 117 4.56 10.18 -6.09
CA GLY A 117 3.61 9.59 -7.03
C GLY A 117 2.73 8.51 -6.41
N GLY A 118 1.44 8.48 -6.77
CA GLY A 118 0.48 7.47 -6.30
C GLY A 118 0.81 6.05 -6.80
N ARG A 119 0.47 5.02 -6.02
CA ARG A 119 0.74 3.61 -6.39
C ARG A 119 0.02 3.19 -7.68
N VAL A 120 -1.23 3.61 -7.84
CA VAL A 120 -2.01 3.38 -9.07
C VAL A 120 -1.45 4.17 -10.25
N ALA A 121 -1.02 5.43 -10.03
CA ALA A 121 -0.44 6.27 -11.08
C ALA A 121 0.84 5.66 -11.68
N LYS A 122 1.69 5.02 -10.87
CA LYS A 122 2.85 4.25 -11.37
C LYS A 122 2.41 3.12 -12.32
N GLY A 123 1.31 2.46 -11.99
CA GLY A 123 0.70 1.45 -12.85
C GLY A 123 0.21 2.04 -14.18
N VAL A 124 -0.38 3.24 -14.16
CA VAL A 124 -0.79 3.95 -15.38
C VAL A 124 0.41 4.16 -16.31
N GLU A 125 1.55 4.60 -15.80
CA GLU A 125 2.77 4.78 -16.60
C GLU A 125 3.26 3.45 -17.20
N VAL A 126 3.28 2.37 -16.41
CA VAL A 126 3.66 1.04 -16.90
C VAL A 126 2.72 0.57 -18.00
N LYS A 127 1.40 0.75 -17.81
CA LYS A 127 0.38 0.38 -18.79
C LYS A 127 0.52 1.19 -20.09
N ASN A 128 0.71 2.50 -19.99
CA ASN A 128 0.87 3.40 -21.13
C ASN A 128 2.12 3.05 -21.95
N ALA A 129 3.19 2.59 -21.30
CA ALA A 129 4.40 2.10 -21.95
C ALA A 129 4.27 0.65 -22.51
N GLY A 130 3.08 0.05 -22.42
CA GLY A 130 2.77 -1.28 -22.94
C GLY A 130 3.18 -2.44 -22.02
N GLY A 131 3.51 -2.16 -20.76
CA GLY A 131 3.82 -3.18 -19.76
C GLY A 131 2.64 -4.12 -19.50
N ALA A 132 2.94 -5.39 -19.31
CA ALA A 132 1.95 -6.44 -19.07
C ALA A 132 1.55 -6.56 -17.59
N GLY A 133 2.39 -6.09 -16.67
CA GLY A 133 2.11 -6.09 -15.24
C GLY A 133 3.12 -5.29 -14.43
N MET A 134 2.80 -5.06 -13.16
CA MET A 134 3.66 -4.30 -12.25
C MET A 134 3.83 -5.04 -10.91
N ILE A 135 5.08 -5.21 -10.48
CA ILE A 135 5.39 -5.55 -9.09
C ILE A 135 5.83 -4.25 -8.42
N LEU A 136 5.08 -3.80 -7.42
CA LEU A 136 5.44 -2.63 -6.64
C LEU A 136 6.12 -3.11 -5.35
N MET A 137 7.41 -2.82 -5.18
CA MET A 137 8.08 -3.02 -3.91
C MET A 137 7.93 -1.80 -3.01
N ASN A 138 7.70 -2.05 -1.73
CA ASN A 138 7.58 -0.99 -0.74
C ASN A 138 8.92 -0.26 -0.50
N GLN A 139 8.86 0.88 0.20
CA GLN A 139 10.04 1.55 0.72
C GLN A 139 10.45 0.98 2.08
N GLU A 140 11.71 1.14 2.45
CA GLU A 140 12.26 0.61 3.71
C GLU A 140 11.47 1.05 4.94
N THR A 141 11.10 2.33 5.00
CA THR A 141 10.31 2.90 6.10
C THR A 141 8.95 2.23 6.26
N ASP A 142 8.33 1.76 5.18
CA ASP A 142 7.02 1.08 5.24
C ASP A 142 7.12 -0.42 5.53
N GLY A 143 8.30 -1.02 5.37
CA GLY A 143 8.59 -2.41 5.72
C GLY A 143 7.60 -3.41 5.12
N PHE A 144 6.87 -4.12 5.98
CA PHE A 144 5.86 -5.13 5.62
C PHE A 144 4.46 -4.56 5.36
N SER A 145 4.25 -3.25 5.52
CA SER A 145 2.92 -2.64 5.39
C SER A 145 2.52 -2.47 3.93
N VAL A 146 1.79 -3.43 3.41
CA VAL A 146 1.25 -3.40 2.05
C VAL A 146 -0.17 -2.84 2.04
N LYS A 147 -0.65 -2.44 0.86
CA LYS A 147 -2.01 -1.95 0.62
C LYS A 147 -2.52 -2.56 -0.68
N ALA A 148 -3.72 -3.12 -0.64
CA ALA A 148 -4.42 -3.61 -1.82
C ALA A 148 -5.02 -2.41 -2.56
N ASP A 149 -4.38 -1.94 -3.63
CA ASP A 149 -4.95 -0.89 -4.49
C ASP A 149 -5.67 -1.50 -5.70
N ALA A 150 -6.71 -0.81 -6.20
CA ALA A 150 -7.35 -1.13 -7.47
C ALA A 150 -6.50 -0.57 -8.62
N HIS A 151 -5.48 -1.35 -9.01
CA HIS A 151 -4.58 -0.98 -10.11
C HIS A 151 -5.28 -1.00 -11.49
N VAL A 152 -4.69 -0.31 -12.48
CA VAL A 152 -5.20 -0.24 -13.86
C VAL A 152 -4.70 -1.36 -14.78
N LEU A 153 -3.79 -2.19 -14.27
CA LEU A 153 -3.18 -3.36 -14.91
C LEU A 153 -2.89 -4.42 -13.83
N PRO A 154 -2.62 -5.69 -14.21
CA PRO A 154 -2.20 -6.73 -13.27
C PRO A 154 -1.03 -6.27 -12.41
N ALA A 155 -1.21 -6.22 -11.09
CA ALA A 155 -0.18 -5.74 -10.19
C ALA A 155 -0.22 -6.43 -8.83
N THR A 156 0.88 -6.34 -8.10
CA THR A 156 0.97 -6.74 -6.68
C THR A 156 1.88 -5.78 -5.92
N HIS A 157 1.45 -5.39 -4.71
CA HIS A 157 2.25 -4.59 -3.79
C HIS A 157 2.88 -5.51 -2.74
N LEU A 158 4.21 -5.52 -2.69
CA LEU A 158 5.03 -6.37 -1.82
C LEU A 158 5.77 -5.57 -0.77
N SER A 159 6.13 -6.24 0.33
CA SER A 159 7.03 -5.69 1.35
C SER A 159 8.38 -5.27 0.78
N PHE A 160 9.08 -4.37 1.47
CA PHE A 160 10.43 -3.96 1.10
C PHE A 160 11.39 -5.17 1.04
N ALA A 161 11.32 -6.05 2.04
CA ALA A 161 12.17 -7.25 2.13
C ALA A 161 11.95 -8.22 0.96
N SER A 162 10.69 -8.44 0.55
CA SER A 162 10.39 -9.24 -0.64
C SER A 162 10.91 -8.56 -1.91
N GLY A 163 10.72 -7.24 -2.03
CA GLY A 163 11.22 -6.45 -3.15
C GLY A 163 12.73 -6.53 -3.35
N LEU A 164 13.51 -6.48 -2.27
CA LEU A 164 14.97 -6.65 -2.32
C LEU A 164 15.36 -8.01 -2.90
N LYS A 165 14.72 -9.10 -2.45
CA LYS A 165 14.98 -10.44 -2.98
C LYS A 165 14.65 -10.56 -4.46
N ILE A 166 13.59 -9.89 -4.93
CA ILE A 166 13.25 -9.84 -6.36
C ILE A 166 14.31 -9.05 -7.14
N LYS A 167 14.80 -7.94 -6.58
CA LYS A 167 15.87 -7.14 -7.18
C LYS A 167 17.16 -7.94 -7.31
N ASP A 168 17.53 -8.72 -6.29
CA ASP A 168 18.68 -9.62 -6.31
C ASP A 168 18.51 -10.74 -7.36
N TYR A 169 17.29 -11.29 -7.48
CA TYR A 169 16.95 -12.25 -8.54
C TYR A 169 17.12 -11.66 -9.94
N ILE A 170 16.64 -10.43 -10.17
CA ILE A 170 16.80 -9.74 -11.45
C ILE A 170 18.29 -9.56 -11.80
N ASN A 171 19.12 -9.22 -10.81
CA ASN A 171 20.55 -8.98 -11.02
C ASN A 171 21.37 -10.26 -11.21
N SER A 172 20.92 -11.39 -10.67
CA SER A 172 21.63 -12.68 -10.73
C SER A 172 21.21 -13.58 -11.88
N SER A 173 20.12 -13.25 -12.58
CA SER A 173 19.60 -14.01 -13.71
C SER A 173 19.87 -13.30 -15.03
N SER A 174 20.29 -14.02 -16.07
CA SER A 174 20.43 -13.49 -17.43
C SER A 174 19.08 -13.26 -18.13
N CYS A 175 18.05 -14.01 -17.74
CA CYS A 175 16.70 -13.94 -18.31
C CYS A 175 15.65 -13.99 -17.18
N PRO A 176 15.57 -12.95 -16.32
CA PRO A 176 14.62 -12.94 -15.22
C PRO A 176 13.18 -12.95 -15.74
N VAL A 177 12.36 -13.80 -15.14
CA VAL A 177 10.93 -13.93 -15.48
C VAL A 177 10.08 -13.96 -14.22
N ALA A 178 8.85 -13.48 -14.33
CA ALA A 178 7.86 -13.56 -13.27
C ALA A 178 6.44 -13.68 -13.81
N THR A 179 5.51 -14.01 -12.94
CA THR A 179 4.08 -13.89 -13.14
C THR A 179 3.41 -13.44 -11.84
N ILE A 180 2.13 -13.08 -11.91
CA ILE A 180 1.31 -12.70 -10.75
C ILE A 180 0.18 -13.72 -10.63
N LEU A 181 0.06 -14.32 -9.45
CA LEU A 181 -1.02 -15.24 -9.12
C LEU A 181 -2.05 -14.51 -8.26
N PHE A 182 -3.25 -14.34 -8.81
CA PHE A 182 -4.39 -13.78 -8.10
C PHE A 182 -5.09 -14.88 -7.32
N LYS A 183 -5.17 -14.73 -5.99
CA LYS A 183 -5.70 -15.76 -5.07
C LYS A 183 -7.02 -15.32 -4.41
N GLY A 184 -7.56 -14.16 -4.79
CA GLY A 184 -8.76 -13.59 -4.20
C GLY A 184 -8.55 -13.14 -2.75
N THR A 185 -9.64 -13.17 -1.99
CA THR A 185 -9.65 -12.87 -0.56
C THR A 185 -9.23 -14.10 0.24
N CYS A 186 -8.21 -13.97 1.08
CA CYS A 186 -7.74 -15.00 2.00
C CYS A 186 -7.95 -14.53 3.44
N ILE A 187 -8.43 -15.42 4.32
CA ILE A 187 -8.63 -15.15 5.75
C ILE A 187 -7.70 -16.06 6.57
N GLY A 188 -7.25 -15.59 7.73
CA GLY A 188 -6.37 -16.34 8.63
C GLY A 188 -4.88 -15.98 8.49
N ASP A 189 -4.56 -14.75 8.08
CA ASP A 189 -3.20 -14.26 8.17
C ASP A 189 -2.75 -14.16 9.64
N SER A 190 -1.83 -15.05 10.04
CA SER A 190 -1.31 -15.15 11.39
C SER A 190 -0.46 -13.95 11.82
N SER A 191 -0.11 -13.05 10.91
CA SER A 191 0.60 -11.81 11.24
C SER A 191 -0.32 -10.71 11.77
N ALA A 192 -1.64 -10.88 11.66
CA ALA A 192 -2.61 -9.91 12.15
C ALA A 192 -2.92 -10.08 13.66
N PRO A 193 -3.21 -8.98 14.39
CA PRO A 193 -3.14 -7.60 13.93
C PRO A 193 -1.70 -7.07 13.95
N ALA A 194 -1.31 -6.36 12.89
CA ALA A 194 -0.06 -5.62 12.82
C ALA A 194 -0.33 -4.14 12.60
N VAL A 195 0.43 -3.27 13.27
CA VAL A 195 0.23 -1.83 13.11
C VAL A 195 0.77 -1.38 11.76
N THR A 196 -0.09 -0.78 10.93
CA THR A 196 0.32 -0.34 9.58
C THR A 196 1.31 0.82 9.67
N SER A 197 2.28 0.87 8.75
CA SER A 197 3.34 1.88 8.73
C SER A 197 2.79 3.29 8.68
N SER A 198 1.72 3.52 7.90
CA SER A 198 1.11 4.84 7.77
C SER A 198 0.43 5.30 9.06
N SER A 199 0.06 4.41 9.98
CA SER A 199 -0.57 4.82 11.24
C SER A 199 0.38 5.72 12.01
N SER A 200 -0.03 6.97 12.24
CA SER A 200 0.77 7.94 12.98
C SER A 200 1.14 7.45 14.38
N ARG A 201 2.30 7.89 14.87
CA ARG A 201 2.92 7.46 16.14
C ARG A 201 2.97 8.59 17.14
N GLY A 202 2.91 8.22 18.43
CA GLY A 202 3.32 9.10 19.52
C GLY A 202 4.83 9.32 19.55
N PRO A 203 5.34 10.06 20.55
CA PRO A 203 4.58 10.67 21.63
C PRO A 203 3.72 11.85 21.16
N SER A 204 2.79 12.27 22.01
CA SER A 204 2.10 13.56 21.86
C SER A 204 3.11 14.70 22.04
N LEU A 205 3.12 15.68 21.13
CA LEU A 205 3.94 16.88 21.28
C LEU A 205 3.25 17.94 22.13
N VAL A 206 1.91 17.89 22.22
CA VAL A 206 1.10 18.84 22.99
C VAL A 206 0.99 18.42 24.46
N SER A 207 0.96 17.13 24.74
CA SER A 207 0.84 16.56 26.08
C SER A 207 1.78 15.36 26.26
N PRO A 208 3.10 15.59 26.35
CA PRO A 208 4.10 14.52 26.39
C PRO A 208 3.95 13.51 27.54
N GLY A 209 3.29 13.93 28.64
CA GLY A 209 3.02 13.07 29.79
C GLY A 209 1.82 12.12 29.62
N ILE A 210 1.08 12.20 28.52
CA ILE A 210 -0.08 11.35 28.24
C ILE A 210 0.20 10.56 26.96
N LEU A 211 0.22 9.23 27.10
CA LEU A 211 0.53 8.34 26.00
C LEU A 211 -0.57 8.37 24.94
N LYS A 212 -0.18 8.48 23.67
CA LYS A 212 -1.05 8.39 22.49
C LYS A 212 -0.33 7.58 21.38
N PRO A 213 -1.05 6.89 20.47
CA PRO A 213 -2.51 6.70 20.45
C PRO A 213 -3.00 5.85 21.63
N ASP A 214 -4.29 5.90 21.93
CA ASP A 214 -4.88 5.21 23.09
C ASP A 214 -5.16 3.72 22.79
N ILE A 215 -5.57 3.41 21.56
CA ILE A 215 -5.96 2.05 21.15
C ILE A 215 -5.69 1.82 19.66
N LEU A 216 -5.65 0.56 19.24
CA LEU A 216 -5.63 0.15 17.84
C LEU A 216 -7.01 -0.36 17.40
N GLY A 217 -7.38 -0.06 16.15
CA GLY A 217 -8.54 -0.63 15.49
C GLY A 217 -8.20 -1.16 14.09
N PRO A 218 -9.05 -2.04 13.52
CA PRO A 218 -9.00 -2.41 12.11
C PRO A 218 -9.07 -1.17 11.21
N GLY A 219 -8.03 -0.93 10.41
CA GLY A 219 -7.93 0.28 9.57
C GLY A 219 -7.28 0.08 8.21
N VAL A 220 -6.95 -1.16 7.85
CA VAL A 220 -6.35 -1.51 6.56
C VAL A 220 -7.34 -2.36 5.77
N SER A 221 -7.60 -1.94 4.52
CA SER A 221 -8.45 -2.67 3.57
C SER A 221 -9.84 -3.02 4.13
N ILE A 222 -10.49 -2.09 4.85
CA ILE A 222 -11.84 -2.29 5.43
C ILE A 222 -12.89 -1.97 4.36
N LEU A 223 -13.88 -2.86 4.23
CA LEU A 223 -15.01 -2.68 3.31
C LEU A 223 -16.09 -1.81 3.98
N ALA A 224 -16.60 -0.81 3.27
CA ALA A 224 -17.64 0.09 3.74
C ALA A 224 -18.51 0.58 2.57
N ALA A 225 -19.62 1.27 2.87
CA ALA A 225 -20.49 1.87 1.87
C ALA A 225 -19.75 2.93 1.04
N TRP A 226 -20.10 3.02 -0.24
CA TRP A 226 -19.55 3.99 -1.19
C TRP A 226 -20.70 4.81 -1.81
N PRO A 227 -20.54 6.13 -2.06
CA PRO A 227 -21.66 7.01 -2.42
C PRO A 227 -22.28 6.76 -3.80
N PHE A 228 -21.66 5.97 -4.67
CA PHE A 228 -22.16 5.63 -6.00
C PHE A 228 -21.79 4.20 -6.36
N SER A 229 -22.53 3.60 -7.31
CA SER A 229 -22.21 2.29 -7.85
C SER A 229 -20.87 2.33 -8.59
N LEU A 230 -20.07 1.29 -8.42
CA LEU A 230 -18.84 1.06 -9.17
C LEU A 230 -19.05 0.06 -10.32
N ASP A 231 -20.28 -0.46 -10.48
CA ASP A 231 -20.63 -1.54 -11.40
C ASP A 231 -20.85 -1.09 -12.85
N ASP A 232 -20.92 0.21 -13.11
CA ASP A 232 -21.26 0.73 -14.45
C ASP A 232 -20.09 0.72 -15.45
N ASP A 233 -18.89 0.23 -15.08
CA ASP A 233 -17.79 0.09 -16.04
C ASP A 233 -16.89 -1.16 -15.93
N ILE A 234 -16.88 -1.95 -14.84
CA ILE A 234 -16.10 -3.21 -14.79
C ILE A 234 -16.72 -4.21 -13.80
N ASN A 235 -17.10 -5.40 -14.31
CA ASN A 235 -17.40 -6.61 -13.53
C ASN A 235 -16.22 -7.06 -12.63
N CYS A 236 -15.91 -6.36 -11.54
CA CYS A 236 -14.89 -6.80 -10.56
C CYS A 236 -15.12 -6.23 -9.16
N LEU A 237 -16.21 -6.61 -8.49
CA LEU A 237 -16.27 -6.71 -7.02
C LEU A 237 -17.10 -7.94 -6.63
N ASN A 238 -16.61 -9.13 -6.96
CA ASN A 238 -17.02 -10.34 -6.23
C ASN A 238 -16.07 -10.46 -5.04
N ILE A 239 -16.48 -9.86 -3.92
CA ILE A 239 -15.84 -10.02 -2.61
C ILE A 239 -16.13 -11.42 -2.09
#